data_AF-A0A1Q3AFZ4-F1
#
_entry.id   AF-A0A1Q3AFZ4-F1
#
_cell.length_a   1.000
_cell.length_b   1.000
_cell.length_c   1.000
_cell.angle_alpha   90.00
_cell.angle_beta   90.00
_cell.angle_gamma   90.00
#
_symmetry.space_group_name_H-M   'P 1'
#
loop_
_entity.id
_entity.type
_entity.pdbx_description
1 polymer ?
#
loop_
_entity_poly.entity_id
_entity_poly.type
_entity_poly.pdbx_seq_one_letter_code
_entity_poly.pdbx_strand_id
1 'polypeptide(L)'
;MYTRALGISSCLRRIATPNIIKRTVMTTDLQSRFDKLFGSIDALKPAFIERLGKAVEIPAVSGDESLRPQVVKKAHFLVDQLSTLGFTDIQLKHLGKQPPPTSIPDLQLPPVVLSRFGNDPSKKTVLVYGHYDVQPASLEDG
;
A
#
# COMPACT_ATOMS: atom_id res chain seq x y z
N MET A 1 10.14 0.38 81.39
CA MET A 1 8.70 0.66 81.20
C MET A 1 8.47 0.81 79.69
N TYR A 2 8.02 -0.24 79.01
CA TYR A 2 6.69 -0.32 78.36
C TYR A 2 6.34 0.98 77.58
N THR A 3 6.16 0.97 76.25
CA THR A 3 4.97 0.39 75.60
C THR A 3 5.17 0.21 74.07
N ARG A 4 4.53 -0.84 73.52
CA ARG A 4 4.35 -1.22 72.10
C ARG A 4 3.65 -0.13 71.24
N ALA A 5 3.84 -0.16 69.91
CA ALA A 5 2.85 -0.71 68.94
C ALA A 5 3.02 -0.25 67.46
N LEU A 6 2.81 -1.20 66.53
CA LEU A 6 2.29 -1.10 65.14
C LEU A 6 3.17 -0.32 64.11
N GLY A 7 3.68 -0.86 63.01
CA GLY A 7 3.24 -2.00 62.20
C GLY A 7 2.45 -1.54 60.96
N ILE A 8 3.12 -1.02 59.92
CA ILE A 8 2.57 -1.01 58.55
C ILE A 8 3.69 -1.05 57.51
N SER A 9 3.95 -2.25 56.98
CA SER A 9 4.66 -2.47 55.73
C SER A 9 3.76 -1.98 54.59
N SER A 10 4.10 -0.86 53.96
CA SER A 10 3.47 -0.45 52.71
C SER A 10 4.01 -1.29 51.57
N CYS A 11 3.46 -2.50 51.47
CA CYS A 11 3.53 -3.34 50.30
C CYS A 11 2.87 -2.59 49.12
N LEU A 12 3.64 -1.76 48.40
CA LEU A 12 3.27 -1.29 47.07
C LEU A 12 3.24 -2.51 46.14
N ARG A 13 2.11 -3.22 46.14
CA ARG A 13 1.77 -4.10 45.04
C ARG A 13 1.62 -3.21 43.81
N ARG A 14 2.61 -3.27 42.91
CA ARG A 14 2.44 -2.88 41.52
C ARG A 14 1.27 -3.71 40.97
N ILE A 15 0.08 -3.11 40.92
CA ILE A 15 -1.01 -3.62 40.10
C ILE A 15 -0.65 -3.25 38.66
N ALA A 16 0.25 -4.03 38.07
CA ALA A 16 0.33 -4.07 36.62
C ALA A 16 -0.95 -4.75 36.15
N THR A 17 -1.89 -3.97 35.62
CA THR A 17 -3.15 -4.49 35.12
C THR A 17 -2.85 -5.49 33.99
N PRO A 18 -3.44 -6.69 33.99
CA PRO A 18 -3.12 -7.75 33.03
C PRO A 18 -3.34 -7.33 31.56
N ASN A 19 -4.19 -6.32 31.33
CA ASN A 19 -4.44 -5.76 29.99
C ASN A 19 -3.28 -4.95 29.41
N ILE A 20 -2.46 -4.28 30.23
CA ILE A 20 -1.31 -3.52 29.75
C ILE A 20 -0.19 -4.48 29.34
N ILE A 21 0.08 -5.49 30.16
CA ILE A 21 1.08 -6.52 29.86
C ILE A 21 0.66 -7.33 28.60
N LYS A 22 -0.63 -7.72 28.49
CA LYS A 22 -1.12 -8.45 27.30
C LYS A 22 -1.01 -7.63 26.01
N ARG A 23 -1.27 -6.32 26.03
CA ARG A 23 -1.10 -5.45 24.86
C ARG A 23 0.36 -5.32 24.45
N THR A 24 1.26 -5.03 25.39
CA THR A 24 2.70 -4.84 25.10
C THR A 24 3.37 -6.13 24.61
N VAL A 25 3.01 -7.28 25.17
CA VAL A 25 3.54 -8.60 24.75
C VAL A 25 3.01 -9.02 23.38
N MET A 26 1.72 -8.76 23.06
CA MET A 26 1.19 -9.00 21.71
C MET A 26 1.85 -8.13 20.64
N THR A 27 2.16 -6.86 20.94
CA THR A 27 2.86 -5.99 20.00
C THR A 27 4.31 -6.41 19.75
N THR A 28 5.02 -6.88 20.77
CA THR A 28 6.42 -7.35 20.62
C THR A 28 6.50 -8.70 19.90
N ASP A 29 5.56 -9.61 20.15
CA ASP A 29 5.46 -10.89 19.42
C ASP A 29 5.14 -10.67 17.93
N LEU A 30 4.18 -9.80 17.62
CA LEU A 30 3.84 -9.46 16.23
C LEU A 30 5.02 -8.79 15.51
N GLN A 31 5.75 -7.92 16.20
CA GLN A 31 6.93 -7.25 15.66
C GLN A 31 8.02 -8.26 15.29
N SER A 32 8.31 -9.21 16.19
CA SER A 32 9.30 -10.27 15.93
C SER A 32 8.96 -11.15 14.72
N ARG A 33 7.67 -11.36 14.46
CA ARG A 33 7.17 -12.12 13.31
C ARG A 33 7.41 -11.43 11.97
N PHE A 34 7.57 -10.10 11.96
CA PHE A 34 7.77 -9.30 10.75
C PHE A 34 9.19 -8.75 10.60
N ASP A 35 10.11 -8.97 11.54
CA ASP A 35 11.49 -8.48 11.45
C ASP A 35 12.18 -8.87 10.13
N LYS A 36 12.00 -10.11 9.67
CA LYS A 36 12.53 -10.56 8.37
C LYS A 36 11.92 -9.81 7.19
N LEU A 37 10.61 -9.52 7.25
CA LEU A 37 9.90 -8.78 6.22
C LEU A 37 10.38 -7.33 6.18
N PHE A 38 10.45 -6.66 7.34
CA PHE A 38 10.93 -5.28 7.42
C PHE A 38 12.39 -5.16 6.99
N GLY A 39 13.25 -6.09 7.41
CA GLY A 39 14.63 -6.14 6.93
C GLY A 39 14.74 -6.33 5.41
N SER A 40 13.86 -7.14 4.81
CA SER A 40 13.81 -7.30 3.35
C SER A 40 13.30 -6.04 2.64
N ILE A 41 12.32 -5.35 3.22
CA ILE A 41 11.82 -4.07 2.70
C ILE A 41 12.95 -3.03 2.73
N ASP A 42 13.68 -2.94 3.83
CA ASP A 42 14.81 -2.02 3.99
C ASP A 42 15.91 -2.30 2.96
N ALA A 43 16.27 -3.56 2.76
CA ALA A 43 17.28 -3.95 1.77
C ALA A 43 16.83 -3.65 0.31
N LEU A 44 15.54 -3.76 0.02
CA LEU A 44 14.98 -3.52 -1.32
C LEU A 44 14.61 -2.06 -1.59
N LYS A 45 14.74 -1.16 -0.60
CA LYS A 45 14.44 0.28 -0.74
C LYS A 45 15.02 0.90 -2.02
N PRO A 46 16.30 0.69 -2.39
CA PRO A 46 16.84 1.28 -3.61
C PRO A 46 16.07 0.86 -4.87
N ALA A 47 15.72 -0.42 -4.99
CA ALA A 47 14.95 -0.95 -6.11
C ALA A 47 13.51 -0.43 -6.13
N PHE A 48 12.89 -0.22 -4.96
CA PHE A 48 11.56 0.37 -4.87
C PHE A 48 11.55 1.85 -5.28
N ILE A 49 12.56 2.62 -4.89
CA ILE A 49 12.74 4.01 -5.30
C ILE A 49 12.95 4.09 -6.82
N GLU A 50 13.79 3.24 -7.39
CA GLU A 50 14.02 3.18 -8.84
C GLU A 50 12.72 2.83 -9.60
N ARG A 51 11.98 1.83 -9.14
CA ARG A 51 10.67 1.45 -9.72
C ARG A 51 9.69 2.60 -9.65
N LEU A 52 9.63 3.32 -8.52
CA LEU A 52 8.77 4.48 -8.35
C LEU A 52 9.19 5.62 -9.29
N GLY A 53 10.49 5.88 -9.44
CA GLY A 53 11.02 6.86 -10.38
C GLY A 53 10.55 6.61 -11.80
N LYS A 54 10.76 5.39 -12.31
CA LYS A 54 10.28 4.96 -13.64
C LYS A 54 8.75 5.10 -13.79
N ALA A 55 8.00 4.86 -12.72
CA ALA A 55 6.56 5.05 -12.73
C ALA A 55 6.20 6.54 -12.83
N VAL A 56 6.82 7.41 -12.04
CA VAL A 56 6.55 8.86 -11.98
C VAL A 56 6.97 9.57 -13.26
N GLU A 57 8.01 9.09 -13.94
CA GLU A 57 8.45 9.62 -15.25
C GLU A 57 7.39 9.54 -16.35
N ILE A 58 6.35 8.72 -16.19
CA ILE A 58 5.23 8.62 -17.14
C ILE A 58 4.14 9.62 -16.70
N PRO A 59 3.92 10.74 -17.42
CA PRO A 59 2.96 11.76 -17.05
C PRO A 59 1.53 11.31 -17.38
N ALA A 60 0.99 10.41 -16.57
CA ALA A 60 -0.34 9.83 -16.72
C ALA A 60 -1.44 10.78 -16.24
N VAL A 61 -1.50 11.99 -16.78
CA VAL A 61 -2.51 12.99 -16.41
C VAL A 61 -3.83 12.66 -17.09
N SER A 62 -4.85 12.22 -16.33
CA SER A 62 -6.14 11.82 -16.89
C SER A 62 -7.05 13.01 -17.25
N GLY A 63 -6.85 14.15 -16.58
CA GLY A 63 -7.57 15.40 -16.84
C GLY A 63 -7.15 16.09 -18.15
N ASP A 64 -6.02 15.72 -18.74
CA ASP A 64 -5.57 16.19 -20.04
C ASP A 64 -5.81 15.09 -21.09
N GLU A 65 -6.74 15.35 -22.00
CA GLU A 65 -7.11 14.40 -23.05
C GLU A 65 -5.95 14.09 -24.01
N SER A 66 -5.04 15.05 -24.23
CA SER A 66 -3.86 14.87 -25.09
C SER A 66 -2.86 13.87 -24.49
N LEU A 67 -2.86 13.72 -23.15
CA LEU A 67 -2.00 12.80 -22.42
C LEU A 67 -2.62 11.41 -22.23
N ARG A 68 -3.80 11.13 -22.82
CA ARG A 68 -4.41 9.79 -22.81
C ARG A 68 -3.44 8.66 -23.18
N PRO A 69 -2.56 8.79 -24.20
CA PRO A 69 -1.59 7.76 -24.51
C PRO A 69 -0.61 7.47 -23.36
N GLN A 70 -0.27 8.47 -22.53
CA GLN A 70 0.61 8.31 -21.37
C GLN A 70 -0.10 7.55 -20.25
N VAL A 71 -1.40 7.80 -20.05
CA VAL A 71 -2.21 7.04 -19.10
C VAL A 71 -2.27 5.55 -19.52
N VAL A 72 -2.45 5.28 -20.81
CA VAL A 72 -2.41 3.90 -21.34
C VAL A 72 -1.02 3.28 -21.20
N LYS A 73 0.06 4.05 -21.45
CA LYS A 73 1.45 3.60 -21.23
C LYS A 73 1.69 3.23 -19.77
N LYS A 74 1.16 4.00 -18.83
CA LYS A 74 1.26 3.71 -17.39
C LYS A 74 0.54 2.41 -17.00
N ALA A 75 -0.61 2.13 -17.61
CA ALA A 75 -1.31 0.85 -17.42
C ALA A 75 -0.46 -0.34 -17.89
N HIS A 76 0.19 -0.24 -19.05
CA HIS A 76 1.09 -1.29 -19.55
C HIS A 76 2.33 -1.45 -18.68
N PHE A 77 2.93 -0.35 -18.22
CA PHE A 77 4.02 -0.39 -17.24
C PHE A 77 3.62 -1.17 -15.97
N LEU A 78 2.40 -0.96 -15.47
CA LEU A 78 1.90 -1.73 -14.31
C LEU A 78 1.73 -3.22 -14.62
N VAL A 79 1.21 -3.56 -15.80
CA VAL A 79 1.10 -4.96 -16.25
C VAL A 79 2.47 -5.64 -16.24
N ASP A 80 3.51 -4.97 -16.76
CA ASP A 80 4.88 -5.51 -16.78
C ASP A 80 5.44 -5.70 -15.36
N GLN A 81 5.21 -4.73 -14.45
CA GLN A 81 5.62 -4.87 -13.06
C GLN A 81 4.91 -6.03 -12.36
N LEU A 82 3.59 -6.16 -12.55
CA LEU A 82 2.79 -7.24 -11.98
C LEU A 82 3.26 -8.61 -12.49
N SER A 83 3.50 -8.73 -13.80
CA SER A 83 4.02 -9.95 -14.41
C SER A 83 5.39 -10.33 -13.84
N THR A 84 6.29 -9.36 -13.72
CA THR A 84 7.64 -9.56 -13.17
C THR A 84 7.60 -10.02 -11.71
N LEU A 85 6.64 -9.55 -10.92
CA LEU A 85 6.45 -9.92 -9.51
C LEU A 85 5.73 -11.25 -9.32
N GLY A 86 5.33 -11.93 -10.40
CA GLY A 86 4.67 -13.25 -10.35
C GLY A 86 3.16 -13.17 -10.11
N PHE A 87 2.51 -12.05 -10.41
CA PHE A 87 1.06 -12.01 -10.50
C PHE A 87 0.58 -12.85 -11.69
N THR A 88 -0.63 -13.39 -11.55
CA THR A 88 -1.30 -14.26 -12.51
C THR A 88 -2.66 -13.66 -12.88
N ASP A 89 -3.29 -14.19 -13.93
CA ASP A 89 -4.61 -13.73 -14.38
C ASP A 89 -4.66 -12.21 -14.61
N ILE A 90 -3.61 -11.67 -15.24
CA ILE A 90 -3.50 -10.24 -15.53
C ILE A 90 -4.37 -9.89 -16.73
N GLN A 91 -5.31 -8.95 -16.54
CA GLN A 91 -6.27 -8.55 -17.57
C GLN A 91 -6.33 -7.02 -17.69
N LEU A 92 -6.25 -6.52 -18.93
CA LEU A 92 -6.55 -5.13 -19.28
C LEU A 92 -8.01 -5.03 -19.73
N LYS A 93 -8.88 -4.56 -18.86
CA LYS A 93 -10.31 -4.37 -19.16
C LYS A 93 -10.56 -2.99 -19.76
N HIS A 94 -10.95 -2.96 -21.02
CA HIS A 94 -11.29 -1.74 -21.74
C HIS A 94 -12.73 -1.33 -21.39
N LEU A 95 -12.89 -0.09 -20.91
CA LEU A 95 -14.18 0.44 -20.46
C LEU A 95 -15.01 1.08 -21.59
N GLY A 96 -14.41 1.24 -22.77
CA GLY A 96 -15.04 1.87 -23.94
C GLY A 96 -14.76 3.37 -24.02
N LYS A 97 -15.67 4.09 -24.69
CA LYS A 97 -15.55 5.51 -24.98
C LYS A 97 -15.82 6.36 -23.74
N GLN A 98 -15.07 7.45 -23.58
CA GLN A 98 -15.33 8.46 -22.59
C GLN A 98 -16.63 9.19 -22.92
N PRO A 99 -17.58 9.30 -21.96
CA PRO A 99 -18.81 10.04 -22.18
C PRO A 99 -18.53 11.57 -22.24
N PRO A 100 -19.42 12.36 -22.87
CA PRO A 100 -19.31 13.82 -22.87
C PRO A 100 -19.35 14.42 -21.45
N PRO A 101 -18.72 15.60 -21.22
CA PRO A 101 -17.98 16.41 -22.20
C PRO A 101 -16.59 15.83 -22.50
N THR A 102 -16.23 15.78 -23.78
CA THR A 102 -14.88 15.45 -24.24
C THR A 102 -14.54 16.32 -25.44
N SER A 103 -13.29 16.81 -25.51
CA SER A 103 -12.83 17.65 -26.62
C SER A 103 -12.36 16.80 -27.80
N ILE A 104 -11.90 15.59 -27.54
CA ILE A 104 -11.49 14.60 -28.54
C ILE A 104 -12.64 13.59 -28.79
N PRO A 105 -13.25 13.57 -29.98
CA PRO A 105 -14.25 12.56 -30.33
C PRO A 105 -13.73 11.13 -30.18
N ASP A 106 -14.59 10.23 -29.69
CA ASP A 106 -14.31 8.79 -29.55
C ASP A 106 -13.11 8.41 -28.65
N LEU A 107 -12.67 9.34 -27.78
CA LEU A 107 -11.57 9.10 -26.86
C LEU A 107 -11.85 7.89 -25.94
N GLN A 108 -10.97 6.89 -25.95
CA GLN A 108 -11.14 5.68 -25.15
C GLN A 108 -10.73 5.92 -23.70
N LEU A 109 -11.53 5.46 -22.74
CA LEU A 109 -11.16 5.44 -21.33
C LEU A 109 -9.92 4.57 -21.10
N PRO A 110 -9.06 4.94 -20.14
CA PRO A 110 -7.95 4.08 -19.73
C PRO A 110 -8.44 2.69 -19.28
N PRO A 111 -7.67 1.63 -19.56
CA PRO A 111 -8.07 0.27 -19.20
C PRO A 111 -7.91 0.01 -17.69
N VAL A 112 -8.84 -0.71 -17.09
CA VAL A 112 -8.67 -1.19 -15.71
C VAL A 112 -7.73 -2.41 -15.72
N VAL A 113 -6.69 -2.37 -14.88
CA VAL A 113 -5.78 -3.50 -14.67
C VAL A 113 -6.33 -4.38 -13.55
N LEU A 114 -6.61 -5.64 -13.87
CA LEU A 114 -6.97 -6.68 -12.90
C LEU A 114 -5.85 -7.71 -12.84
N SER A 115 -5.54 -8.22 -11.65
CA SER A 115 -4.55 -9.28 -11.47
C SER A 115 -4.80 -10.05 -10.17
N ARG A 116 -4.19 -11.23 -10.05
CA ARG A 116 -4.28 -12.11 -8.87
C ARG A 116 -2.89 -12.53 -8.41
N PHE A 117 -2.66 -12.55 -7.10
CA PHE A 117 -1.46 -13.14 -6.52
C PHE A 117 -1.84 -14.29 -5.59
N GLY A 118 -1.63 -15.52 -6.07
CA GLY A 118 -2.08 -16.74 -5.41
C GLY A 118 -3.56 -17.08 -5.65
N ASN A 119 -3.91 -18.35 -5.41
CA ASN A 119 -5.24 -18.93 -5.66
C ASN A 119 -5.64 -19.97 -4.61
N ASP A 120 -5.06 -19.90 -3.41
CA ASP A 120 -5.26 -20.87 -2.33
C ASP A 120 -6.67 -20.73 -1.70
N PRO A 121 -7.57 -21.73 -1.83
CA PRO A 121 -8.93 -21.65 -1.31
C PRO A 121 -8.99 -21.69 0.22
N SER A 122 -7.91 -22.07 0.91
CA SER A 122 -7.83 -22.04 2.38
C SER A 122 -7.51 -20.64 2.93
N LYS A 123 -7.02 -19.74 2.08
CA LYS A 123 -6.66 -18.36 2.46
C LYS A 123 -7.80 -17.40 2.14
N LYS A 124 -7.90 -16.35 2.95
CA LYS A 124 -8.82 -15.23 2.67
C LYS A 124 -8.35 -14.48 1.43
N THR A 125 -9.30 -14.03 0.62
CA THR A 125 -9.04 -13.15 -0.53
C THR A 125 -9.18 -11.69 -0.09
N VAL A 126 -8.18 -10.86 -0.42
CA VAL A 126 -8.19 -9.41 -0.18
C VAL A 126 -8.06 -8.71 -1.53
N LEU A 127 -8.97 -7.75 -1.81
CA LEU A 127 -8.88 -6.88 -2.96
C LEU A 127 -8.17 -5.58 -2.56
N VAL A 128 -7.12 -5.23 -3.28
CA VAL A 128 -6.44 -3.93 -3.17
C VAL A 128 -6.82 -3.10 -4.37
N TYR A 129 -7.36 -1.91 -4.12
CA TYR A 129 -7.71 -0.94 -5.15
C TYR A 129 -6.72 0.23 -5.13
N GLY A 130 -6.35 0.70 -6.31
CA GLY A 130 -5.58 1.91 -6.52
C GLY A 130 -5.84 2.48 -7.91
N HIS A 131 -5.43 3.73 -8.12
CA HIS A 131 -5.45 4.40 -9.41
C HIS A 131 -4.02 4.72 -9.84
N TYR A 132 -3.80 4.93 -11.13
CA TYR A 132 -2.46 5.11 -11.71
C TYR A 132 -2.33 6.36 -12.57
N ASP A 133 -3.42 7.08 -12.75
CA ASP A 133 -3.45 8.44 -13.24
C ASP A 133 -3.13 9.44 -12.13
N VAL A 134 -2.69 10.62 -12.54
CA VAL A 134 -2.23 11.69 -11.65
C VAL A 134 -2.87 13.03 -12.02
N GLN A 135 -2.77 13.98 -11.10
CA GLN A 135 -3.11 15.36 -11.36
C GLN A 135 -2.02 16.02 -12.25
N PRO A 136 -2.36 17.08 -13.01
CA PRO A 136 -1.37 17.93 -13.65
C PRO A 136 -0.40 18.52 -12.61
N ALA A 137 0.85 18.73 -13.01
CA ALA A 137 1.87 19.39 -12.20
C ALA A 137 2.81 20.19 -13.11
N SER A 138 3.25 21.34 -12.62
CA SER A 138 4.17 22.28 -13.27
C SER A 138 5.38 22.56 -12.37
N LEU A 139 6.45 23.14 -12.93
CA LEU A 139 7.66 23.40 -12.16
C LEU A 139 7.43 24.50 -11.10
N GLU A 140 6.56 25.45 -11.39
CA GLU A 140 6.17 26.52 -10.47
C GLU A 140 5.34 26.05 -9.27
N ASP A 141 4.89 24.79 -9.26
CA ASP A 141 4.15 24.21 -8.12
C ASP A 141 5.05 23.79 -6.93
N GLY A 142 6.39 23.77 -7.09
CA GLY A 142 7.32 23.46 -5.99
C GLY A 142 8.75 23.11 -6.39
#